data_AF-A0A0C9PNU1-F1
#
_entry.id   AF-A0A0C9PNU1-F1
#
_cell.length_a   1.000
_cell.length_b   1.000
_cell.length_c   1.000
_cell.angle_alpha   90.00
_cell.angle_beta   90.00
_cell.angle_gamma   90.00
#
_symmetry.space_group_name_H-M   'P 1'
#
loop_
_entity.id
_entity.type
_entity.pdbx_description
1 polymer ?
#
loop_
_entity_poly.entity_id
_entity_poly.type
_entity_poly.pdbx_seq_one_letter_code
_entity_poly.pdbx_strand_id
1 'polypeptide(L)'
;MRVNVRFISSACRHSGFSVIVEALKLLCNAIYQSDVIQIQLPKTGCLKNLVKRIENENSKSEFTYNIGLLFDLRLMFLATAYNSACRNALREEVRADSELIKTLDKLSNEIKSEKLDELRENLIEIACEVLKALFNIYIDSNDSTDDLKSQHKKLVEVLYRLLLIESGTDDLHSHIVNLLTVIPPSCFDPIIPSLNAIKKIGCHDIHENMDMTAVHKLLLFLNKRLNRPHVLTDNISPIVTVLLKLTKSQRLIRKWVRQQVLPTLKGQDVMHRPEEDPHVRGKLCKLLTSPITEIRDLVAEFLFVLCKENVGRMIKYTGYGNAAGMFANKGLLGGVQRETEYSSESGESDTEEYAKYKENINPVTGCYEKVKPQPFEGMTEEQMEHEVMNLVNLVSQLADNKIIQPCTIGEDGKPRPVQHVLELQEGLPRNQKSLKNDSDSD
;
A
#
# COMPACT_ATOMS: atom_id res chain seq x y z
N MET A 1 40.35 -52.10 34.42
CA MET A 1 40.63 -50.91 33.59
C MET A 1 39.32 -50.12 33.49
N ARG A 2 39.12 -49.12 34.34
CA ARG A 2 37.89 -48.30 34.37
C ARG A 2 37.93 -47.35 33.18
N VAL A 3 37.17 -47.67 32.13
CA VAL A 3 37.00 -46.80 30.97
C VAL A 3 36.19 -45.58 31.39
N ASN A 4 36.74 -44.42 31.06
CA ASN A 4 36.38 -43.11 31.56
C ASN A 4 34.99 -42.68 31.01
N VAL A 5 33.94 -42.83 31.82
CA VAL A 5 32.52 -42.51 31.49
C VAL A 5 32.28 -41.02 31.16
N ARG A 6 33.29 -40.15 31.34
CA ARG A 6 33.20 -38.72 31.01
C ARG A 6 33.39 -38.39 29.52
N PHE A 7 33.98 -39.27 28.71
CA PHE A 7 34.21 -38.99 27.28
C PHE A 7 33.04 -39.36 26.34
N ILE A 8 32.13 -40.25 26.78
CA ILE A 8 30.97 -40.68 25.95
C ILE A 8 29.79 -39.69 26.06
N SER A 9 29.73 -38.91 27.15
CA SER A 9 28.67 -37.91 27.38
C SER A 9 28.70 -36.74 26.40
N SER A 10 29.86 -36.31 25.90
CA SER A 10 29.93 -35.20 24.92
C SER A 10 29.64 -35.66 23.49
N ALA A 11 30.03 -36.90 23.13
CA ALA A 11 29.79 -37.49 21.82
C ALA A 11 28.32 -37.93 21.60
N CYS A 12 27.65 -38.48 22.62
CA CYS A 12 26.23 -38.86 22.52
C CYS A 12 25.27 -37.67 22.41
N ARG A 13 25.63 -36.49 22.91
CA ARG A 13 24.81 -35.27 22.74
C ARG A 13 24.81 -34.78 21.29
N HIS A 14 25.92 -34.95 20.57
CA HIS A 14 26.04 -34.58 19.17
C HIS A 14 25.27 -35.54 18.24
N SER A 15 25.28 -36.85 18.54
CA SER A 15 24.51 -37.82 17.75
C SER A 15 22.99 -37.67 17.94
N GLY A 16 22.52 -37.43 19.17
CA GLY A 16 21.10 -37.20 19.43
C GLY A 16 20.54 -35.96 18.75
N PHE A 17 21.31 -34.86 18.75
CA PHE A 17 20.90 -33.62 18.08
C PHE A 17 20.82 -33.77 16.55
N SER A 18 21.79 -34.45 15.94
CA SER A 18 21.76 -34.77 14.50
C SER A 18 20.55 -35.64 14.14
N VAL A 19 20.22 -36.65 14.95
CA VAL A 19 19.04 -37.50 14.72
C VAL A 19 17.74 -36.69 14.80
N ILE A 20 17.62 -35.76 15.75
CA ILE A 20 16.43 -34.89 15.87
C ILE A 20 16.26 -34.03 14.62
N VAL A 21 17.34 -33.41 14.13
CA VAL A 21 17.28 -32.55 12.93
C VAL A 21 16.86 -33.35 11.69
N GLU A 22 17.43 -34.53 11.48
CA GLU A 22 17.04 -35.39 10.35
C GLU A 22 15.60 -35.90 10.46
N ALA A 23 15.14 -36.23 11.68
CA ALA A 23 13.75 -36.59 11.91
C ALA A 23 12.79 -35.43 11.59
N LEU A 24 13.14 -34.19 11.97
CA LEU A 24 12.32 -33.01 11.67
C LEU A 24 12.28 -32.71 10.16
N LYS A 25 13.41 -32.86 9.45
CA LYS A 25 13.44 -32.75 7.98
C LYS A 25 12.52 -33.76 7.31
N LEU A 26 12.59 -35.02 7.76
CA LEU A 26 11.72 -36.09 7.24
C LEU A 26 10.25 -35.78 7.52
N LEU A 27 9.91 -35.31 8.71
CA LEU A 27 8.54 -34.91 9.05
C LEU A 27 8.06 -33.71 8.20
N CYS A 28 8.90 -32.70 7.97
CA CYS A 28 8.56 -31.58 7.09
C CYS A 28 8.23 -32.07 5.67
N ASN A 29 9.05 -32.96 5.12
CA ASN A 29 8.82 -33.55 3.80
C ASN A 29 7.55 -34.40 3.77
N ALA A 30 7.29 -35.18 4.83
CA ALA A 30 6.12 -36.03 4.93
C ALA A 30 4.82 -35.20 5.02
N ILE A 31 4.80 -34.13 5.82
CA ILE A 31 3.68 -33.19 5.89
C ILE A 31 3.48 -32.49 4.55
N TYR A 32 4.55 -32.09 3.88
CA TYR A 32 4.47 -31.41 2.59
C TYR A 32 3.87 -32.29 1.48
N GLN A 33 4.13 -33.61 1.50
CA GLN A 33 3.73 -34.52 0.42
C GLN A 33 2.46 -35.35 0.71
N SER A 34 2.02 -35.48 1.97
CA SER A 34 0.95 -36.41 2.35
C SER A 34 -0.22 -35.73 3.05
N ASP A 35 -1.36 -35.68 2.34
CA ASP A 35 -2.62 -35.15 2.87
C ASP A 35 -3.13 -35.95 4.09
N VAL A 36 -2.85 -37.26 4.13
CA VAL A 36 -3.24 -38.12 5.26
C VAL A 36 -2.58 -37.67 6.55
N ILE A 37 -1.29 -37.31 6.48
CA ILE A 37 -0.54 -36.80 7.63
C ILE A 37 -1.07 -35.42 8.01
N GLN A 38 -1.32 -34.54 7.04
CA GLN A 38 -1.88 -33.21 7.30
C GLN A 38 -3.22 -33.28 8.05
N ILE A 39 -4.10 -34.23 7.70
CA ILE A 39 -5.40 -34.43 8.35
C ILE A 39 -5.26 -35.02 9.76
N GLN A 40 -4.29 -35.91 9.97
CA GLN A 40 -4.08 -36.56 11.28
C GLN A 40 -3.30 -35.69 12.27
N LEU A 41 -2.45 -34.78 11.79
CA LEU A 41 -1.54 -33.97 12.61
C LEU A 41 -2.22 -33.24 13.79
N PRO A 42 -3.38 -32.56 13.64
CA PRO A 42 -4.06 -31.90 14.76
C PRO A 42 -4.48 -32.87 15.89
N LYS A 43 -4.75 -34.14 15.55
CA LYS A 43 -5.16 -35.17 16.53
C LYS A 43 -3.98 -35.70 17.33
N THR A 44 -2.75 -35.40 16.91
CA THR A 44 -1.54 -35.84 17.59
C THR A 44 -1.08 -34.82 18.64
N GLY A 45 -0.27 -35.26 19.60
CA GLY A 45 0.41 -34.36 20.53
C GLY A 45 1.58 -33.58 19.92
N CYS A 46 1.83 -33.68 18.61
CA CYS A 46 3.01 -33.12 17.95
C CYS A 46 3.09 -31.60 18.11
N LEU A 47 2.01 -30.87 17.79
CA LEU A 47 1.96 -29.41 17.87
C LEU A 47 2.17 -28.91 19.31
N LYS A 48 1.55 -29.57 20.30
CA LYS A 48 1.73 -29.26 21.72
C LYS A 48 3.19 -29.42 22.16
N ASN A 49 3.84 -30.51 21.75
CA ASN A 49 5.24 -30.77 22.08
C ASN A 49 6.18 -29.80 21.37
N LEU A 50 5.83 -29.36 20.16
CA LEU A 50 6.62 -28.40 19.40
C LEU A 50 6.59 -27.01 20.07
N VAL A 51 5.41 -26.54 20.50
CA VAL A 51 5.31 -25.28 21.27
C VAL A 51 6.09 -25.37 22.58
N LYS A 52 6.00 -26.50 23.31
CA LYS A 52 6.81 -26.71 24.53
C LYS A 52 8.32 -26.65 24.27
N ARG A 53 8.79 -27.15 23.10
CA ARG A 53 10.20 -27.03 22.72
C ARG A 53 10.59 -25.57 22.49
N ILE A 54 9.74 -24.79 21.81
CA ILE A 54 9.95 -23.34 21.62
C ILE A 54 9.95 -22.61 22.97
N GLU A 55 9.03 -22.94 23.87
CA GLU A 55 8.95 -22.38 25.23
C GLU A 55 10.22 -22.68 26.04
N ASN A 56 10.78 -23.89 25.93
CA ASN A 56 12.04 -24.26 26.57
C ASN A 56 13.23 -23.46 26.02
N GLU A 57 13.27 -23.18 24.72
CA GLU A 57 14.28 -22.29 24.12
C GLU A 57 14.07 -20.84 24.60
N ASN A 58 12.82 -20.37 24.67
CA ASN A 58 12.46 -19.07 25.24
C ASN A 58 12.77 -18.96 26.74
N SER A 59 12.97 -20.06 27.46
CA SER A 59 13.33 -20.04 28.88
C SER A 59 14.83 -19.84 29.11
N LYS A 60 15.67 -20.00 28.07
CA LYS A 60 17.12 -19.78 28.16
C LYS A 60 17.45 -18.29 28.24
N SER A 61 18.52 -17.95 28.96
CA SER A 61 18.96 -16.57 29.17
C SER A 61 19.51 -15.94 27.89
N GLU A 62 20.27 -16.70 27.10
CA GLU A 62 20.82 -16.29 25.81
C GLU A 62 20.15 -17.08 24.69
N PHE A 63 19.84 -16.40 23.58
CA PHE A 63 19.31 -17.07 22.40
C PHE A 63 20.47 -17.43 21.47
N THR A 64 20.73 -18.72 21.30
CA THR A 64 21.76 -19.23 20.40
C THR A 64 21.11 -19.80 19.15
N TYR A 65 21.70 -19.56 17.97
CA TYR A 65 21.27 -20.21 16.74
C TYR A 65 21.18 -21.72 16.93
N ASN A 66 20.01 -22.28 16.58
CA ASN A 66 19.70 -23.68 16.75
C ASN A 66 18.97 -24.18 15.49
N ILE A 67 19.67 -24.98 14.68
CA ILE A 67 19.09 -25.57 13.47
C ILE A 67 17.87 -26.45 13.76
N GLY A 68 17.79 -27.06 14.95
CA GLY A 68 16.61 -27.81 15.39
C GLY A 68 15.40 -26.90 15.57
N LEU A 69 15.59 -25.69 16.13
CA LEU A 69 14.54 -24.69 16.27
C LEU A 69 14.07 -24.17 14.90
N LEU A 70 14.98 -23.98 13.94
CA LEU A 70 14.63 -23.61 12.56
C LEU A 70 13.67 -24.65 11.95
N PHE A 71 13.97 -25.93 12.07
CA PHE A 71 13.09 -26.99 11.55
C PHE A 71 11.82 -27.18 12.37
N ASP A 72 11.82 -26.89 13.67
CA ASP A 72 10.58 -26.85 14.47
C ASP A 72 9.62 -25.78 13.93
N LEU A 73 10.14 -24.58 13.68
CA LEU A 73 9.35 -23.47 13.14
C LEU A 73 8.88 -23.75 11.72
N ARG A 74 9.73 -24.35 10.89
CA ARG A 74 9.35 -24.76 9.53
C ARG A 74 8.27 -25.84 9.52
N LEU A 75 8.34 -26.80 10.45
CA LEU A 75 7.29 -27.79 10.64
C LEU A 75 5.98 -27.12 11.07
N MET A 76 6.04 -26.15 11.99
CA MET A 76 4.87 -25.37 12.39
C MET A 76 4.27 -24.57 11.23
N PHE A 77 5.11 -23.92 10.42
CA PHE A 77 4.68 -23.21 9.21
C PHE A 77 3.95 -24.15 8.24
N LEU A 78 4.52 -25.32 7.93
CA LEU A 78 3.89 -26.31 7.06
C LEU A 78 2.56 -26.82 7.65
N ALA A 79 2.55 -27.14 8.94
CA ALA A 79 1.36 -27.61 9.63
C ALA A 79 0.20 -26.59 9.58
N THR A 80 0.53 -25.30 9.74
CA THR A 80 -0.45 -24.20 9.72
C THR A 80 -0.86 -23.79 8.31
N ALA A 81 -0.02 -24.01 7.30
CA ALA A 81 -0.32 -23.69 5.90
C ALA A 81 -1.43 -24.61 5.35
N TYR A 82 -1.31 -25.92 5.57
CA TYR A 82 -2.19 -26.90 4.93
C TYR A 82 -3.50 -27.17 5.68
N ASN A 83 -3.57 -26.98 6.99
CA ASN A 83 -4.72 -27.38 7.79
C ASN A 83 -5.21 -26.29 8.75
N SER A 84 -6.45 -25.82 8.55
CA SER A 84 -7.09 -24.84 9.43
C SER A 84 -7.32 -25.38 10.86
N ALA A 85 -7.51 -26.68 11.03
CA ALA A 85 -7.59 -27.29 12.36
C ALA A 85 -6.26 -27.20 13.12
N CYS A 86 -5.11 -27.28 12.44
CA CYS A 86 -3.81 -27.02 13.07
C CYS A 86 -3.72 -25.56 13.54
N ARG A 87 -4.19 -24.60 12.73
CA ARG A 87 -4.23 -23.17 13.11
C ARG A 87 -5.07 -22.94 14.36
N ASN A 88 -6.28 -23.50 14.40
CA ASN A 88 -7.17 -23.39 15.56
C ASN A 88 -6.56 -24.06 16.81
N ALA A 89 -6.01 -25.27 16.68
CA ALA A 89 -5.37 -25.96 17.80
C ALA A 89 -4.19 -25.16 18.37
N LEU A 90 -3.33 -24.58 17.52
CA LEU A 90 -2.20 -23.76 17.96
C LEU A 90 -2.63 -22.46 18.62
N ARG A 91 -3.71 -21.83 18.14
CA ARG A 91 -4.24 -20.57 18.68
C ARG A 91 -4.99 -20.78 20.00
N GLU A 92 -5.94 -21.72 20.02
CA GLU A 92 -6.90 -21.86 21.12
C GLU A 92 -6.41 -22.80 22.23
N GLU A 93 -5.76 -23.92 21.88
CA GLU A 93 -5.36 -24.91 22.89
C GLU A 93 -4.00 -24.62 23.52
N VAL A 94 -3.05 -24.06 22.74
CA VAL A 94 -1.65 -23.93 23.16
C VAL A 94 -1.16 -22.48 23.20
N ARG A 95 -1.95 -21.52 22.68
CA ARG A 95 -1.56 -20.10 22.59
C ARG A 95 -0.14 -19.91 22.04
N ALA A 96 0.14 -20.59 20.93
CA ALA A 96 1.45 -20.63 20.30
C ALA A 96 1.93 -19.25 19.84
N ASP A 97 0.99 -18.38 19.47
CA ASP A 97 1.22 -16.98 19.14
C ASP A 97 2.00 -16.23 20.23
N SER A 98 1.66 -16.41 21.50
CA SER A 98 2.35 -15.76 22.62
C SER A 98 3.82 -16.16 22.70
N GLU A 99 4.12 -17.44 22.52
CA GLU A 99 5.50 -17.96 22.53
C GLU A 99 6.28 -17.54 21.29
N LEU A 100 5.66 -17.54 20.12
CA LEU A 100 6.29 -17.06 18.89
C LEU A 100 6.62 -15.56 18.97
N ILE A 101 5.74 -14.74 19.55
CA ILE A 101 6.01 -13.31 19.78
C ILE A 101 7.20 -13.13 20.74
N LYS A 102 7.29 -13.93 21.81
CA LYS A 102 8.45 -13.91 22.73
C LYS A 102 9.75 -14.31 22.02
N THR A 103 9.71 -15.34 21.17
CA THR A 103 10.86 -15.77 20.38
C THR A 103 11.31 -14.66 19.44
N LEU A 104 10.36 -14.01 18.74
CA LEU A 104 10.65 -12.90 17.84
C LEU A 104 11.23 -11.68 18.57
N ASP A 105 10.75 -11.40 19.78
CA ASP A 105 11.25 -10.33 20.63
C ASP A 105 12.73 -10.55 21.00
N LYS A 106 13.07 -11.76 21.46
CA LYS A 106 14.46 -12.13 21.74
C LYS A 106 15.34 -12.03 20.51
N LEU A 107 14.91 -12.62 19.39
CA LEU A 107 15.60 -12.53 18.11
C LEU A 107 15.86 -11.08 17.70
N SER A 108 14.89 -10.18 17.90
CA SER A 108 15.04 -8.77 17.54
C SER A 108 16.16 -8.05 18.31
N ASN A 109 16.45 -8.48 19.54
CA ASN A 109 17.54 -7.93 20.35
C ASN A 109 18.88 -8.54 19.94
N GLU A 110 18.93 -9.86 19.74
CA GLU A 110 20.16 -10.56 19.36
C GLU A 110 20.66 -10.16 17.98
N ILE A 111 19.77 -10.05 16.99
CA ILE A 111 20.13 -9.62 15.63
C ILE A 111 20.76 -8.22 15.64
N LYS A 112 20.35 -7.35 16.59
CA LYS A 112 20.92 -6.01 16.75
C LYS A 112 22.27 -6.01 17.45
N SER A 113 22.51 -6.91 18.39
CA SER A 113 23.80 -7.03 19.08
C SER A 113 24.83 -7.84 18.30
N GLU A 114 24.38 -8.72 17.40
CA GLU A 114 25.24 -9.62 16.64
C GLU A 114 26.06 -8.86 15.60
N LYS A 115 27.38 -9.06 15.65
CA LYS A 115 28.35 -8.40 14.76
C LYS A 115 28.77 -9.30 13.60
N LEU A 116 28.62 -10.61 13.75
CA LEU A 116 28.99 -11.56 12.70
C LEU A 116 27.87 -11.66 11.66
N ASP A 117 28.13 -11.24 10.43
CA ASP A 117 27.12 -11.20 9.37
C ASP A 117 26.50 -12.59 9.09
N GLU A 118 27.29 -13.67 9.09
CA GLU A 118 26.77 -15.04 8.86
C GLU A 118 25.78 -15.49 9.95
N LEU A 119 26.08 -15.23 11.22
CA LEU A 119 25.17 -15.56 12.32
C LEU A 119 23.94 -14.65 12.29
N ARG A 120 24.11 -13.38 11.91
CA ARG A 120 22.99 -12.44 11.75
C ARG A 120 21.99 -12.94 10.71
N GLU A 121 22.47 -13.38 9.54
CA GLU A 121 21.61 -13.95 8.48
C GLU A 121 20.92 -15.24 8.94
N ASN A 122 21.61 -16.12 9.66
CA ASN A 122 21.02 -17.33 10.24
C ASN A 122 19.90 -17.02 11.26
N LEU A 123 20.06 -15.97 12.07
CA LEU A 123 19.02 -15.51 13.01
C LEU A 123 17.84 -14.87 12.25
N ILE A 124 18.11 -14.14 11.16
CA ILE A 124 17.07 -13.59 10.28
C ILE A 124 16.25 -14.72 9.64
N GLU A 125 16.88 -15.83 9.23
CA GLU A 125 16.17 -17.00 8.68
C GLU A 125 15.18 -17.58 9.70
N ILE A 126 15.58 -17.73 10.96
CA ILE A 126 14.70 -18.16 12.05
C ILE A 126 13.55 -17.16 12.23
N ALA A 127 13.85 -15.86 12.25
CA ALA A 127 12.82 -14.82 12.36
C ALA A 127 11.81 -14.90 11.20
N CYS A 128 12.25 -15.15 9.98
CA CYS A 128 11.39 -15.36 8.82
C CYS A 128 10.45 -16.56 9.00
N GLU A 129 10.92 -17.69 9.53
CA GLU A 129 10.06 -18.85 9.81
C GLU A 129 9.03 -18.55 10.92
N VAL A 130 9.41 -17.80 11.96
CA VAL A 130 8.46 -17.31 12.99
C VAL A 130 7.39 -16.42 12.36
N LEU A 131 7.78 -15.45 11.51
CA LEU A 131 6.86 -14.53 10.85
C LEU A 131 5.86 -15.27 9.95
N LYS A 132 6.32 -16.28 9.20
CA LYS A 132 5.46 -17.13 8.36
C LYS A 132 4.44 -17.91 9.20
N ALA A 133 4.89 -18.53 10.29
CA ALA A 133 4.00 -19.27 11.19
C ALA A 133 2.95 -18.34 11.84
N LEU A 134 3.36 -17.16 12.30
CA LEU A 134 2.45 -16.14 12.85
C LEU A 134 1.42 -15.67 11.80
N PHE A 135 1.85 -15.43 10.56
CA PHE A 135 0.94 -15.02 9.48
C PHE A 135 -0.14 -16.07 9.26
N ASN A 136 0.24 -17.35 9.16
CA ASN A 136 -0.73 -18.43 9.01
C ASN A 136 -1.67 -18.53 10.21
N ILE A 137 -1.20 -18.37 11.44
CA ILE A 137 -2.06 -18.44 12.64
C ILE A 137 -3.12 -17.33 12.64
N TYR A 138 -2.76 -16.12 12.18
CA TYR A 138 -3.65 -14.96 12.20
C TYR A 138 -4.52 -14.79 10.95
N ILE A 139 -4.23 -15.47 9.83
CA ILE A 139 -4.97 -15.27 8.57
C ILE A 139 -6.49 -15.50 8.69
N ASP A 140 -6.91 -16.45 9.53
CA ASP A 140 -8.32 -16.77 9.79
C ASP A 140 -8.81 -16.29 11.17
N SER A 141 -8.04 -15.40 11.83
CA SER A 141 -8.43 -14.90 13.15
C SER A 141 -9.47 -13.80 13.02
N ASN A 142 -10.73 -14.14 13.29
CA ASN A 142 -11.83 -13.17 13.39
C ASN A 142 -12.07 -12.70 14.84
N ASP A 143 -11.23 -13.15 15.78
CA ASP A 143 -11.43 -12.86 17.19
C ASP A 143 -10.92 -11.46 17.53
N SER A 144 -11.76 -10.70 18.24
CA SER A 144 -11.53 -9.29 18.58
C SER A 144 -11.40 -9.07 20.09
N THR A 145 -11.09 -10.15 20.83
CA THR A 145 -10.81 -10.10 22.27
C THR A 145 -9.70 -9.10 22.62
N ASP A 146 -9.82 -8.48 23.79
CA ASP A 146 -8.85 -7.48 24.24
C ASP A 146 -7.46 -8.08 24.51
N ASP A 147 -7.40 -9.36 24.92
CA ASP A 147 -6.16 -10.12 25.04
C ASP A 147 -5.42 -10.20 23.70
N LEU A 148 -6.12 -10.54 22.62
CA LEU A 148 -5.53 -10.58 21.26
C LEU A 148 -5.10 -9.20 20.80
N LYS A 149 -5.85 -8.14 21.10
CA LYS A 149 -5.42 -6.76 20.78
C LYS A 149 -4.12 -6.40 21.49
N SER A 150 -3.96 -6.78 22.76
CA SER A 150 -2.73 -6.55 23.52
C SER A 150 -1.56 -7.33 22.91
N GLN A 151 -1.78 -8.59 22.52
CA GLN A 151 -0.75 -9.39 21.85
C GLN A 151 -0.36 -8.81 20.48
N HIS A 152 -1.33 -8.38 19.67
CA HIS A 152 -1.07 -7.71 18.41
C HIS A 152 -0.27 -6.40 18.60
N LYS A 153 -0.57 -5.60 19.63
CA LYS A 153 0.21 -4.40 19.94
C LYS A 153 1.67 -4.75 20.30
N LYS A 154 1.88 -5.78 21.12
CA LYS A 154 3.24 -6.27 21.43
C LYS A 154 3.96 -6.77 20.18
N LEU A 155 3.26 -7.51 19.31
CA LEU A 155 3.81 -7.96 18.04
C LEU A 155 4.22 -6.78 17.16
N VAL A 156 3.38 -5.76 16.99
CA VAL A 156 3.71 -4.55 16.19
C VAL A 156 4.95 -3.84 16.73
N GLU A 157 5.15 -3.78 18.05
CA GLU A 157 6.36 -3.22 18.65
C GLU A 157 7.63 -4.01 18.27
N VAL A 158 7.54 -5.35 18.26
CA VAL A 158 8.63 -6.21 17.80
C VAL A 158 8.87 -6.04 16.29
N LEU A 159 7.81 -5.97 15.49
CA LEU A 159 7.91 -5.75 14.04
C LEU A 159 8.54 -4.39 13.72
N TYR A 160 8.21 -3.34 14.46
CA TYR A 160 8.88 -2.05 14.39
C TYR A 160 10.40 -2.21 14.59
N ARG A 161 10.83 -2.93 15.64
CA ARG A 161 12.25 -3.18 15.89
C ARG A 161 12.93 -3.93 14.74
N LEU A 162 12.25 -4.90 14.13
CA LEU A 162 12.77 -5.69 13.01
C LEU A 162 12.81 -4.91 11.69
N LEU A 163 11.86 -4.01 11.43
CA LEU A 163 11.86 -3.17 10.23
C LEU A 163 13.09 -2.26 10.15
N LEU A 164 13.64 -1.87 11.31
CA LEU A 164 14.85 -1.06 11.41
C LEU A 164 16.15 -1.84 11.12
N ILE A 165 16.10 -3.17 11.07
CA ILE A 165 17.26 -4.01 10.79
C ILE A 165 17.51 -4.02 9.28
N GLU A 166 18.77 -3.85 8.89
CA GLU A 166 19.20 -3.98 7.50
C GLU A 166 19.61 -5.44 7.24
N SER A 167 18.93 -6.09 6.31
CA SER A 167 19.20 -7.46 5.86
C SER A 167 19.76 -7.46 4.44
N GLY A 168 20.58 -8.46 4.11
CA GLY A 168 21.09 -8.63 2.74
C GLY A 168 19.98 -8.93 1.73
N THR A 169 18.89 -9.56 2.17
CA THR A 169 17.71 -9.89 1.34
C THR A 169 16.48 -9.06 1.72
N ASP A 170 15.49 -9.04 0.83
CA ASP A 170 14.20 -8.38 1.06
C ASP A 170 13.20 -9.27 1.83
N ASP A 171 13.61 -10.48 2.23
CA ASP A 171 12.70 -11.52 2.74
C ASP A 171 12.13 -11.15 4.11
N LEU A 172 12.98 -10.59 4.99
CA LEU A 172 12.57 -10.13 6.31
C LEU A 172 11.45 -9.06 6.19
N HIS A 173 11.70 -7.98 5.43
CA HIS A 173 10.70 -6.95 5.20
C HIS A 173 9.46 -7.50 4.49
N SER A 174 9.61 -8.45 3.57
CA SER A 174 8.48 -9.09 2.89
C SER A 174 7.57 -9.85 3.85
N HIS A 175 8.13 -10.65 4.75
CA HIS A 175 7.35 -11.41 5.73
C HIS A 175 6.76 -10.53 6.82
N ILE A 176 7.45 -9.45 7.23
CA ILE A 176 6.89 -8.44 8.13
C ILE A 176 5.68 -7.77 7.48
N VAL A 177 5.80 -7.33 6.22
CA VAL A 177 4.69 -6.71 5.48
C VAL A 177 3.50 -7.66 5.38
N ASN A 178 3.72 -8.93 5.01
CA ASN A 178 2.65 -9.92 4.96
C ASN A 178 1.96 -10.08 6.32
N LEU A 179 2.71 -10.17 7.42
CA LEU A 179 2.14 -10.26 8.76
C LEU A 179 1.34 -9.01 9.16
N LEU A 180 1.80 -7.81 8.79
CA LEU A 180 1.05 -6.58 9.02
C LEU A 180 -0.30 -6.56 8.25
N THR A 181 -0.44 -7.33 7.16
CA THR A 181 -1.73 -7.40 6.43
C THR A 181 -2.83 -8.10 7.22
N VAL A 182 -2.51 -9.02 8.14
CA VAL A 182 -3.50 -9.75 8.95
C VAL A 182 -3.79 -9.05 10.29
N ILE A 183 -2.94 -8.12 10.71
CA ILE A 183 -3.13 -7.38 11.96
C ILE A 183 -4.24 -6.31 11.82
N PRO A 184 -5.13 -6.16 12.83
CA PRO A 184 -6.14 -5.10 12.84
C PRO A 184 -5.55 -3.67 12.87
N PRO A 185 -6.13 -2.71 12.11
CA PRO A 185 -5.79 -1.29 12.12
C PRO A 185 -5.61 -0.65 13.51
N SER A 186 -6.44 -1.03 14.48
CA SER A 186 -6.44 -0.53 15.85
C SER A 186 -5.18 -0.88 16.66
N CYS A 187 -4.33 -1.77 16.15
CA CYS A 187 -3.14 -2.25 16.84
C CYS A 187 -1.85 -1.61 16.31
N PHE A 188 -1.92 -0.69 15.34
CA PHE A 188 -0.73 -0.09 14.72
C PHE A 188 -0.08 1.04 15.52
N ASP A 189 -0.65 1.49 16.64
CA ASP A 189 -0.08 2.55 17.49
C ASP A 189 1.44 2.40 17.77
N PRO A 190 1.96 1.20 18.08
CA PRO A 190 3.38 1.02 18.38
C PRO A 190 4.33 1.17 17.18
N ILE A 191 3.81 1.25 15.95
CA ILE A 191 4.64 1.38 14.73
C ILE A 191 5.24 2.78 14.57
N ILE A 192 4.62 3.79 15.18
CA ILE A 192 5.11 5.17 15.24
C ILE A 192 5.31 5.60 16.70
N PRO A 193 6.37 5.15 17.37
CA PRO A 193 6.60 5.50 18.76
C PRO A 193 6.84 7.01 18.94
N SER A 194 6.39 7.53 20.09
CA SER A 194 6.65 8.91 20.51
C SER A 194 8.12 9.11 20.87
N LEU A 195 8.72 10.23 20.44
CA LEU A 195 10.11 10.56 20.76
C LEU A 195 10.37 10.69 22.27
N ASN A 196 9.33 10.97 23.07
CA ASN A 196 9.45 11.00 24.52
C ASN A 196 9.66 9.61 25.13
N ALA A 197 9.21 8.56 24.44
CA ALA A 197 9.39 7.17 24.84
C ALA A 197 10.74 6.60 24.36
N ILE A 198 11.31 7.12 23.27
CA ILE A 198 12.59 6.66 22.70
C ILE A 198 13.68 7.67 23.01
N LYS A 199 14.46 7.42 24.06
CA LYS A 199 15.55 8.33 24.46
C LYS A 199 16.81 8.25 23.59
N LYS A 200 16.99 7.29 22.67
CA LYS A 200 18.30 7.07 22.01
C LYS A 200 18.35 6.01 20.90
N ILE A 201 17.46 6.04 19.90
CA ILE A 201 17.60 5.16 18.72
C ILE A 201 17.49 6.02 17.48
N GLY A 202 18.38 5.80 16.50
CA GLY A 202 18.55 6.56 15.26
C GLY A 202 17.26 6.83 14.48
N CYS A 203 16.49 7.79 14.98
CA CYS A 203 15.30 8.32 14.36
C CYS A 203 15.77 9.30 13.28
N HIS A 204 15.63 8.88 12.03
CA HIS A 204 16.05 9.68 10.88
C HIS A 204 14.89 10.53 10.35
N ASP A 205 13.65 10.08 10.54
CA ASP A 205 12.44 10.72 10.03
C ASP A 205 11.48 11.07 11.16
N ILE A 206 11.42 12.35 11.55
CA ILE A 206 10.56 12.85 12.64
C ILE A 206 9.43 13.70 12.05
N HIS A 207 8.19 13.46 12.49
CA HIS A 207 7.04 14.29 12.12
C HIS A 207 6.08 14.47 13.31
N GLU A 208 5.82 15.73 13.69
CA GLU A 208 4.94 16.08 14.83
C GLU A 208 5.28 15.29 16.12
N ASN A 209 6.58 15.17 16.47
CA ASN A 209 7.12 14.43 17.64
C ASN A 209 6.93 12.90 17.64
N MET A 210 6.60 12.32 16.49
CA MET A 210 6.51 10.87 16.29
C MET A 210 7.60 10.37 15.34
N ASP A 211 8.12 9.18 15.59
CA ASP A 211 9.10 8.52 14.73
C ASP A 211 8.41 7.88 13.50
N MET A 212 8.78 8.33 12.30
CA MET A 212 8.26 7.83 11.03
C MET A 212 9.26 6.89 10.33
N THR A 213 10.40 6.56 10.94
CA THR A 213 11.48 5.77 10.32
C THR A 213 10.99 4.41 9.80
N ALA A 214 10.13 3.72 10.54
CA ALA A 214 9.55 2.45 10.09
C ALA A 214 8.63 2.63 8.88
N VAL A 215 7.81 3.68 8.87
CA VAL A 215 6.94 4.01 7.72
C VAL A 215 7.78 4.42 6.51
N HIS A 216 8.90 5.12 6.72
CA HIS A 216 9.85 5.45 5.67
C HIS A 216 10.48 4.19 5.05
N LYS A 217 10.95 3.25 5.86
CA LYS A 217 11.48 1.96 5.38
C LYS A 217 10.42 1.17 4.59
N LEU A 218 9.14 1.22 4.97
CA LEU A 218 8.04 0.63 4.20
C LEU A 218 7.84 1.32 2.84
N LEU A 219 7.94 2.66 2.76
CA LEU A 219 7.86 3.39 1.49
C LEU A 219 9.06 3.12 0.58
N LEU A 220 10.27 3.02 1.14
CA LEU A 220 11.47 2.61 0.40
C LEU A 220 11.30 1.18 -0.15
N PHE A 221 10.77 0.28 0.66
CA PHE A 221 10.44 -1.09 0.24
C PHE A 221 9.41 -1.11 -0.90
N LEU A 222 8.35 -0.30 -0.83
CA LEU A 222 7.39 -0.12 -1.92
C LEU A 222 8.11 0.35 -3.19
N ASN A 223 8.92 1.41 -3.11
CA ASN A 223 9.63 1.95 -4.28
C ASN A 223 10.59 0.91 -4.90
N LYS A 224 11.26 0.10 -4.08
CA LYS A 224 12.10 -1.03 -4.54
C LYS A 224 11.28 -2.08 -5.27
N ARG A 225 10.10 -2.44 -4.77
CA ARG A 225 9.18 -3.41 -5.40
C ARG A 225 8.58 -2.87 -6.70
N LEU A 226 8.23 -1.58 -6.77
CA LEU A 226 7.73 -0.92 -7.98
C LEU A 226 8.74 -0.92 -9.13
N ASN A 227 10.04 -1.02 -8.85
CA ASN A 227 11.09 -1.12 -9.86
C ASN A 227 11.27 -2.54 -10.43
N ARG A 228 10.60 -3.56 -9.89
CA ARG A 228 10.73 -4.96 -10.33
C ARG A 228 9.56 -5.36 -11.23
N PRO A 229 9.80 -5.69 -12.51
CA PRO A 229 8.71 -5.92 -13.48
C PRO A 229 8.03 -7.29 -13.40
N HIS A 230 8.63 -8.30 -12.75
CA HIS A 230 8.30 -9.71 -13.05
C HIS A 230 7.19 -10.37 -12.22
N VAL A 231 6.73 -9.80 -11.09
CA VAL A 231 5.59 -10.35 -10.32
C VAL A 231 4.92 -9.20 -9.57
N LEU A 232 3.97 -8.50 -10.19
CA LEU A 232 3.40 -7.27 -9.62
C LEU A 232 2.36 -7.55 -8.52
N THR A 233 1.51 -8.58 -8.65
CA THR A 233 0.41 -8.87 -7.70
C THR A 233 0.92 -9.21 -6.31
N ASP A 234 1.71 -10.28 -6.23
CA ASP A 234 2.11 -10.89 -4.96
C ASP A 234 3.14 -10.02 -4.22
N ASN A 235 3.84 -9.14 -4.94
CA ASN A 235 4.86 -8.27 -4.38
C ASN A 235 4.35 -6.89 -3.98
N ILE A 236 3.39 -6.30 -4.69
CA ILE A 236 2.91 -4.93 -4.44
C ILE A 236 1.68 -4.93 -3.54
N SER A 237 0.78 -5.91 -3.70
CA SER A 237 -0.48 -5.94 -2.97
C SER A 237 -0.30 -5.90 -1.43
N PRO A 238 0.59 -6.71 -0.83
CA PRO A 238 0.76 -6.68 0.62
C PRO A 238 1.25 -5.32 1.15
N ILE A 239 2.24 -4.71 0.49
CA ILE A 239 2.83 -3.44 0.94
C ILE A 239 1.86 -2.27 0.78
N VAL A 240 1.13 -2.19 -0.34
CA VAL A 240 0.12 -1.14 -0.53
C VAL A 240 -1.05 -1.35 0.44
N THR A 241 -1.44 -2.59 0.74
CA THR A 241 -2.47 -2.90 1.75
C THR A 241 -2.05 -2.42 3.14
N VAL A 242 -0.81 -2.67 3.56
CA VAL A 242 -0.28 -2.18 4.85
C VAL A 242 -0.27 -0.65 4.90
N LEU A 243 0.25 0.02 3.87
CA LEU A 243 0.29 1.48 3.80
C LEU A 243 -1.13 2.09 3.79
N LEU A 244 -2.08 1.46 3.09
CA LEU A 244 -3.47 1.86 3.10
C LEU A 244 -4.09 1.73 4.50
N LYS A 245 -3.88 0.59 5.17
CA LYS A 245 -4.35 0.40 6.55
C LYS A 245 -3.75 1.44 7.50
N LEU A 246 -2.44 1.68 7.44
CA LEU A 246 -1.75 2.67 8.28
C LEU A 246 -2.29 4.09 8.07
N THR A 247 -2.50 4.49 6.80
CA THR A 247 -2.99 5.84 6.45
C THR A 247 -4.47 6.04 6.77
N LYS A 248 -5.29 4.97 6.74
CA LYS A 248 -6.67 5.02 7.27
C LYS A 248 -6.69 5.12 8.80
N SER A 249 -5.82 4.36 9.48
CA SER A 249 -5.80 4.27 10.96
C SER A 249 -5.39 5.58 11.64
N GLN A 250 -4.35 6.24 11.14
CA GLN A 250 -3.74 7.37 11.85
C GLN A 250 -3.57 8.60 10.94
N ARG A 251 -4.12 9.74 11.39
CA ARG A 251 -4.04 11.04 10.67
C ARG A 251 -2.59 11.48 10.45
N LEU A 252 -1.71 11.27 11.42
CA LEU A 252 -0.29 11.66 11.34
C LEU A 252 0.44 10.92 10.23
N ILE A 253 0.30 9.59 10.19
CA ILE A 253 0.88 8.75 9.13
C ILE A 253 0.35 9.20 7.77
N ARG A 254 -0.97 9.43 7.64
CA ARG A 254 -1.56 9.89 6.37
C ARG A 254 -0.97 11.21 5.88
N LYS A 255 -0.83 12.21 6.76
CA LYS A 255 -0.23 13.50 6.42
C LYS A 255 1.22 13.31 5.94
N TRP A 256 2.01 12.54 6.69
CA TRP A 256 3.43 12.34 6.39
C TRP A 256 3.62 11.52 5.09
N VAL A 257 2.91 10.40 4.94
CA VAL A 257 2.94 9.58 3.71
C VAL A 257 2.46 10.39 2.50
N ARG A 258 1.42 11.22 2.66
CA ARG A 258 0.99 12.14 1.58
C ARG A 258 2.12 13.06 1.15
N GLN A 259 2.89 13.65 2.07
CA GLN A 259 4.01 14.53 1.72
C GLN A 259 5.11 13.78 0.94
N GLN A 260 5.34 12.51 1.26
CA GLN A 260 6.35 11.68 0.59
C GLN A 260 5.88 11.16 -0.79
N VAL A 261 4.62 10.76 -0.91
CA VAL A 261 4.07 10.13 -2.14
C VAL A 261 3.46 11.15 -3.09
N LEU A 262 2.76 12.16 -2.57
CA LEU A 262 2.05 13.21 -3.31
C LEU A 262 2.53 14.60 -2.85
N PRO A 263 3.81 14.94 -3.09
CA PRO A 263 4.37 16.25 -2.71
C PRO A 263 3.61 17.38 -3.39
N THR A 264 3.66 18.59 -2.81
CA THR A 264 3.04 19.77 -3.41
C THR A 264 3.62 20.01 -4.81
N LEU A 265 2.74 20.04 -5.81
CA LEU A 265 3.14 20.18 -7.22
C LEU A 265 3.82 21.52 -7.45
N LYS A 266 4.91 21.49 -8.21
CA LYS A 266 5.63 22.65 -8.72
C LYS A 266 5.38 22.82 -10.22
N GLY A 267 5.88 23.91 -10.81
CA GLY A 267 5.68 24.20 -12.23
C GLY A 267 6.22 23.11 -13.17
N GLN A 268 7.29 22.42 -12.80
CA GLN A 268 7.87 21.33 -13.61
C GLN A 268 7.05 20.04 -13.56
N ASP A 269 6.37 19.78 -12.43
CA ASP A 269 5.63 18.54 -12.20
C ASP A 269 4.35 18.43 -13.03
N VAL A 270 3.90 19.55 -13.60
CA VAL A 270 2.71 19.66 -14.45
C VAL A 270 3.04 19.71 -15.94
N MET A 271 4.32 19.75 -16.32
CA MET A 271 4.72 19.81 -17.73
C MET A 271 4.61 18.46 -18.45
N HIS A 272 4.74 17.37 -17.70
CA HIS A 272 4.66 15.99 -18.19
C HIS A 272 3.42 15.31 -17.61
N ARG A 273 3.05 14.16 -18.17
CA ARG A 273 1.89 13.44 -17.66
C ARG A 273 2.20 12.83 -16.27
N PRO A 274 1.22 12.73 -15.38
CA PRO A 274 1.42 12.16 -14.05
C PRO A 274 2.04 10.75 -14.08
N GLU A 275 1.70 9.91 -15.05
CA GLU A 275 2.23 8.55 -15.22
C GLU A 275 3.68 8.47 -15.74
N GLU A 276 4.24 9.58 -16.24
CA GLU A 276 5.62 9.66 -16.75
C GLU A 276 6.63 10.03 -15.65
N ASP A 277 6.17 10.41 -14.46
CA ASP A 277 7.02 10.80 -13.35
C ASP A 277 7.84 9.60 -12.80
N PRO A 278 9.19 9.70 -12.73
CA PRO A 278 10.05 8.62 -12.24
C PRO A 278 9.93 8.37 -10.72
N HIS A 279 9.27 9.24 -9.97
CA HIS A 279 9.07 9.08 -8.53
C HIS A 279 7.92 8.10 -8.21
N VAL A 280 7.70 7.85 -6.92
CA VAL A 280 6.65 6.93 -6.44
C VAL A 280 5.27 7.36 -6.95
N ARG A 281 5.00 8.68 -7.03
CA ARG A 281 3.76 9.23 -7.61
C ARG A 281 3.49 8.67 -9.01
N GLY A 282 4.42 8.84 -9.95
CA GLY A 282 4.18 8.44 -11.34
C GLY A 282 4.13 6.94 -11.53
N LYS A 283 4.95 6.19 -10.79
CA LYS A 283 4.87 4.72 -10.75
C LYS A 283 3.50 4.24 -10.28
N LEU A 284 2.93 4.85 -9.24
CA LEU A 284 1.58 4.54 -8.77
C LEU A 284 0.50 5.01 -9.76
N CYS A 285 0.65 6.19 -10.38
CA CYS A 285 -0.26 6.67 -11.42
C CYS A 285 -0.30 5.72 -12.63
N LYS A 286 0.85 5.19 -13.04
CA LYS A 286 0.95 4.19 -14.11
C LYS A 286 0.21 2.89 -13.76
N LEU A 287 0.11 2.52 -12.48
CA LEU A 287 -0.64 1.35 -12.04
C LEU A 287 -2.17 1.57 -12.06
N LEU A 288 -2.66 2.81 -12.11
CA LEU A 288 -4.10 3.11 -12.24
C LEU A 288 -4.69 2.68 -13.58
N THR A 289 -3.86 2.48 -14.59
CA THR A 289 -4.25 1.98 -15.92
C THR A 289 -3.75 0.55 -16.17
N SER A 290 -3.31 -0.15 -15.12
CA SER A 290 -2.91 -1.56 -15.19
C SER A 290 -4.08 -2.47 -15.60
N PRO A 291 -3.83 -3.51 -16.42
CA PRO A 291 -4.86 -4.51 -16.74
C PRO A 291 -5.25 -5.37 -15.52
N ILE A 292 -4.41 -5.41 -14.49
CA ILE A 292 -4.65 -6.17 -13.27
C ILE A 292 -5.55 -5.34 -12.35
N THR A 293 -6.84 -5.67 -12.32
CA THR A 293 -7.88 -4.92 -11.59
C THR A 293 -7.61 -4.84 -10.10
N GLU A 294 -7.14 -5.92 -9.47
CA GLU A 294 -6.85 -5.97 -8.04
C GLU A 294 -5.79 -4.92 -7.62
N ILE A 295 -4.69 -4.83 -8.37
CA ILE A 295 -3.63 -3.84 -8.11
C ILE A 295 -4.15 -2.43 -8.40
N ARG A 296 -4.82 -2.26 -9.54
CA ARG A 296 -5.39 -0.98 -9.96
C ARG A 296 -6.30 -0.41 -8.88
N ASP A 297 -7.25 -1.21 -8.41
CA ASP A 297 -8.27 -0.78 -7.45
C ASP A 297 -7.65 -0.53 -6.06
N LEU A 298 -6.67 -1.34 -5.65
CA LEU A 298 -5.92 -1.15 -4.41
C LEU A 298 -5.07 0.13 -4.42
N VAL A 299 -4.36 0.40 -5.52
CA VAL A 299 -3.56 1.63 -5.67
C VAL A 299 -4.46 2.86 -5.75
N ALA A 300 -5.59 2.76 -6.44
CA ALA A 300 -6.57 3.83 -6.53
C ALA A 300 -7.14 4.17 -5.15
N GLU A 301 -7.50 3.16 -4.35
CA GLU A 301 -7.95 3.33 -2.98
C GLU A 301 -6.87 4.00 -2.10
N PHE A 302 -5.62 3.56 -2.22
CA PHE A 302 -4.50 4.17 -1.50
C PHE A 302 -4.31 5.66 -1.83
N LEU A 303 -4.26 6.01 -3.13
CA LEU A 303 -4.12 7.41 -3.56
C LEU A 303 -5.32 8.26 -3.14
N PHE A 304 -6.53 7.71 -3.18
CA PHE A 304 -7.74 8.41 -2.77
C PHE A 304 -7.75 8.73 -1.27
N VAL A 305 -7.33 7.79 -0.41
CA VAL A 305 -7.16 8.03 1.02
C VAL A 305 -6.12 9.13 1.29
N LEU A 306 -4.97 9.13 0.60
CA LEU A 306 -3.98 10.21 0.70
C LEU A 306 -4.54 11.58 0.24
N CYS A 307 -5.51 11.56 -0.66
CA CYS A 307 -6.27 12.72 -1.11
C CYS A 307 -7.47 13.09 -0.21
N LYS A 308 -7.58 12.51 1.00
CA LYS A 308 -8.72 12.69 1.91
C LYS A 308 -10.06 12.35 1.27
N GLU A 309 -10.06 11.34 0.40
CA GLU A 309 -11.22 10.89 -0.35
C GLU A 309 -11.90 12.03 -1.13
N ASN A 310 -11.11 13.00 -1.59
CA ASN A 310 -11.57 14.14 -2.37
C ASN A 310 -11.24 13.98 -3.85
N VAL A 311 -12.29 14.03 -4.68
CA VAL A 311 -12.20 13.84 -6.14
C VAL A 311 -11.32 14.91 -6.79
N GLY A 312 -11.52 16.19 -6.46
CA GLY A 312 -10.74 17.29 -7.01
C GLY A 312 -9.25 17.19 -6.67
N ARG A 313 -8.92 16.83 -5.42
CA ARG A 313 -7.53 16.59 -5.01
C ARG A 313 -6.93 15.42 -5.78
N MET A 314 -7.66 14.32 -5.95
CA MET A 314 -7.18 13.17 -6.71
C MET A 314 -6.90 13.55 -8.17
N ILE A 315 -7.84 14.22 -8.85
CA ILE A 315 -7.68 14.70 -10.24
C ILE A 315 -6.43 15.57 -10.37
N LYS A 316 -6.18 16.49 -9.42
CA LYS A 316 -4.97 17.33 -9.41
C LYS A 316 -3.67 16.53 -9.48
N TYR A 317 -3.59 15.41 -8.76
CA TYR A 317 -2.35 14.62 -8.66
C TYR A 317 -2.21 13.52 -9.71
N THR A 318 -3.32 12.95 -10.18
CA THR A 318 -3.32 11.77 -11.07
C THR A 318 -3.78 12.07 -12.49
N GLY A 319 -4.50 13.18 -12.72
CA GLY A 319 -5.30 13.38 -13.91
C GLY A 319 -6.60 12.57 -13.87
N TYR A 320 -7.69 13.12 -14.42
CA TYR A 320 -8.99 12.46 -14.45
C TYR A 320 -8.96 11.18 -15.29
N GLY A 321 -8.22 11.14 -16.41
CA GLY A 321 -8.13 9.97 -17.28
C GLY A 321 -7.63 8.73 -16.54
N ASN A 322 -6.58 8.87 -15.73
CA ASN A 322 -6.03 7.78 -14.93
C ASN A 322 -6.98 7.35 -13.79
N ALA A 323 -7.71 8.29 -13.18
CA ALA A 323 -8.60 8.02 -12.05
C ALA A 323 -10.04 7.63 -12.46
N ALA A 324 -10.42 7.78 -13.73
CA ALA A 324 -11.79 7.62 -14.21
C ALA A 324 -12.38 6.24 -13.87
N GLY A 325 -11.58 5.17 -14.00
CA GLY A 325 -12.02 3.80 -13.66
C GLY A 325 -12.44 3.66 -12.20
N MET A 326 -11.69 4.27 -11.27
CA MET A 326 -12.05 4.28 -9.86
C MET A 326 -13.32 5.09 -9.60
N PHE A 327 -13.44 6.28 -10.20
CA PHE A 327 -14.60 7.14 -10.02
C PHE A 327 -15.87 6.49 -10.57
N ALA A 328 -15.79 5.77 -11.69
CA ALA A 328 -16.88 4.97 -12.22
C ALA A 328 -17.30 3.87 -11.23
N ASN A 329 -16.34 3.07 -10.74
CA ASN A 329 -16.60 1.97 -9.81
C ASN A 329 -17.20 2.45 -8.46
N LYS A 330 -16.83 3.65 -7.99
CA LYS A 330 -17.36 4.25 -6.77
C LYS A 330 -18.62 5.11 -6.97
N GLY A 331 -19.09 5.28 -8.21
CA GLY A 331 -20.25 6.14 -8.52
C GLY A 331 -20.00 7.63 -8.30
N LEU A 332 -18.74 8.09 -8.40
CA LEU A 332 -18.31 9.47 -8.13
C LEU A 332 -18.28 10.36 -9.39
N LEU A 333 -18.73 9.85 -10.54
CA LEU A 333 -18.75 10.60 -11.81
C LEU A 333 -19.75 11.77 -11.81
N GLY A 334 -20.82 11.68 -11.00
CA GLY A 334 -21.90 12.67 -10.95
C GLY A 334 -21.66 13.88 -10.06
N GLY A 335 -20.45 14.04 -9.49
CA GLY A 335 -20.11 15.18 -8.62
C GLY A 335 -20.79 15.20 -7.23
N VAL A 336 -21.70 14.25 -6.95
CA VAL A 336 -22.32 14.10 -5.63
C VAL A 336 -21.34 13.40 -4.71
N GLN A 337 -20.60 14.19 -3.93
CA GLN A 337 -19.68 13.66 -2.93
C GLN A 337 -20.40 13.55 -1.58
N ARG A 338 -20.32 12.38 -0.94
CA ARG A 338 -20.78 12.22 0.45
C ARG A 338 -19.88 13.03 1.38
N GLU A 339 -20.43 13.59 2.45
CA GLU A 339 -19.64 14.23 3.51
C GLU A 339 -18.62 13.22 4.05
N THR A 340 -17.34 13.61 4.07
CA THR A 340 -16.25 12.76 4.54
C THR A 340 -15.89 13.12 5.98
N GLU A 341 -15.44 12.14 6.77
CA GLU A 341 -15.05 12.31 8.19
C GLU A 341 -13.72 13.10 8.37
N TYR A 342 -13.18 13.69 7.30
CA TYR A 342 -11.89 14.36 7.34
C TYR A 342 -12.01 15.84 7.73
N SER A 343 -11.29 16.22 8.78
CA SER A 343 -11.13 17.63 9.16
C SER A 343 -10.62 18.49 8.00
N SER A 344 -11.25 19.65 7.83
CA SER A 344 -10.99 20.68 6.82
C SER A 344 -9.66 21.43 7.00
N GLU A 345 -8.97 21.25 8.13
CA GLU A 345 -7.75 21.99 8.53
C GLU A 345 -6.51 21.84 7.62
N SER A 346 -6.53 21.02 6.56
CA SER A 346 -5.37 21.01 5.64
C SER A 346 -5.52 22.15 4.64
N GLY A 347 -4.61 23.12 4.73
CA GLY A 347 -4.50 24.23 3.80
C GLY A 347 -4.44 23.80 2.33
N GLU A 348 -4.74 24.75 1.46
CA GLU A 348 -4.61 24.61 0.01
C GLU A 348 -3.19 24.13 -0.32
N SER A 349 -3.08 23.02 -1.07
CA SER A 349 -1.78 22.49 -1.49
C SER A 349 -1.26 23.17 -2.76
N ASP A 350 -1.84 24.33 -3.10
CA ASP A 350 -1.51 25.11 -4.27
C ASP A 350 -0.24 25.91 -3.93
N THR A 351 0.85 25.62 -4.62
CA THR A 351 2.06 26.45 -4.56
C THR A 351 1.85 27.67 -5.46
N GLU A 352 2.54 28.77 -5.18
CA GLU A 352 2.52 29.95 -6.05
C GLU A 352 2.93 29.61 -7.49
N GLU A 353 3.82 28.63 -7.67
CA GLU A 353 4.20 28.12 -8.98
C GLU A 353 3.06 27.36 -9.67
N TYR A 354 2.37 26.47 -8.95
CA TYR A 354 1.25 25.71 -9.50
C TYR A 354 0.08 26.64 -9.87
N ALA A 355 -0.19 27.67 -9.05
CA ALA A 355 -1.27 28.63 -9.30
C ALA A 355 -1.15 29.33 -10.66
N LYS A 356 0.09 29.59 -11.13
CA LYS A 356 0.36 30.20 -12.45
C LYS A 356 -0.07 29.33 -13.62
N TYR A 357 0.00 28.02 -13.47
CA TYR A 357 -0.32 27.06 -14.55
C TYR A 357 -1.74 26.49 -14.43
N LYS A 358 -2.39 26.68 -13.28
CA LYS A 358 -3.68 26.07 -12.93
C LYS A 358 -4.77 26.22 -13.99
N GLU A 359 -4.86 27.39 -14.62
CA GLU A 359 -5.88 27.68 -15.65
C GLU A 359 -5.66 26.91 -16.96
N ASN A 360 -4.41 26.56 -17.27
CA ASN A 360 -4.01 25.91 -18.52
C ASN A 360 -3.71 24.41 -18.35
N ILE A 361 -3.97 23.84 -17.17
CA ILE A 361 -3.82 22.39 -16.95
C ILE A 361 -5.10 21.71 -17.43
N ASN A 362 -4.93 20.77 -18.37
CA ASN A 362 -6.04 19.94 -18.81
C ASN A 362 -6.39 18.93 -17.70
N PRO A 363 -7.63 18.93 -17.16
CA PRO A 363 -8.00 18.06 -16.04
C PRO A 363 -7.99 16.57 -16.42
N VAL A 364 -8.14 16.24 -17.70
CA VAL A 364 -8.11 14.84 -18.18
C VAL A 364 -6.70 14.28 -18.11
N THR A 365 -5.73 15.00 -18.67
CA THR A 365 -4.34 14.54 -18.73
C THR A 365 -3.54 14.90 -17.48
N GLY A 366 -3.99 15.88 -16.69
CA GLY A 366 -3.26 16.39 -15.54
C GLY A 366 -1.98 17.15 -15.90
N CYS A 367 -1.80 17.52 -17.17
CA CYS A 367 -0.62 18.22 -17.67
C CYS A 367 -0.99 19.58 -18.28
N TYR A 368 -0.01 20.47 -18.30
CA TYR A 368 -0.10 21.79 -18.91
C TYR A 368 -0.26 21.65 -20.42
N GLU A 369 -1.33 22.22 -20.97
CA GLU A 369 -1.54 22.33 -22.40
C GLU A 369 -1.10 23.75 -22.81
N LYS A 370 -0.15 23.86 -23.74
CA LYS A 370 0.20 25.17 -24.29
C LYS A 370 -1.07 25.78 -24.88
N VAL A 371 -1.33 27.05 -24.55
CA VAL A 371 -2.44 27.81 -25.12
C VAL A 371 -2.36 27.64 -26.64
N LYS A 372 -3.38 26.98 -27.21
CA LYS A 372 -3.45 26.80 -28.66
C LYS A 372 -3.57 28.20 -29.27
N PRO A 373 -2.83 28.49 -30.35
CA PRO A 373 -3.04 29.74 -31.07
C PRO A 373 -4.51 29.84 -31.46
N GLN A 374 -5.03 31.07 -31.53
CA GLN A 374 -6.42 31.26 -31.93
C GLN A 374 -6.57 30.63 -33.33
N PRO A 375 -7.60 29.79 -33.58
CA PRO A 375 -7.73 29.09 -34.86
C PRO A 375 -7.73 30.01 -36.09
N PHE A 376 -8.07 31.28 -35.90
CA PHE A 376 -8.16 32.32 -36.92
C PHE A 376 -6.90 33.19 -37.04
N GLU A 377 -5.88 32.94 -36.21
CA GLU A 377 -4.64 33.72 -36.20
C GLU A 377 -3.85 33.45 -37.50
N GLY A 378 -3.80 34.44 -38.38
CA GLY A 378 -3.16 34.35 -39.70
C GLY A 378 -4.11 34.09 -40.88
N MET A 379 -5.43 34.02 -40.66
CA MET A 379 -6.44 33.98 -41.73
C MET A 379 -6.92 35.40 -42.09
N THR A 380 -7.28 35.62 -43.37
CA THR A 380 -8.00 36.83 -43.76
C THR A 380 -9.47 36.76 -43.30
N GLU A 381 -10.15 37.90 -43.17
CA GLU A 381 -11.56 37.96 -42.75
C GLU A 381 -12.46 37.10 -43.66
N GLU A 382 -12.21 37.12 -44.97
CA GLU A 382 -12.95 36.29 -45.94
C GLU A 382 -12.75 34.78 -45.71
N GLN A 383 -11.53 34.36 -45.35
CA GLN A 383 -11.24 32.95 -45.04
C GLN A 383 -11.89 32.53 -43.72
N MET A 384 -11.90 33.43 -42.74
CA MET A 384 -12.59 33.21 -41.47
C MET A 384 -14.09 33.02 -41.67
N GLU A 385 -14.74 33.87 -42.46
CA GLU A 385 -16.17 33.74 -42.77
C GLU A 385 -16.48 32.44 -43.52
N HIS A 386 -15.63 32.04 -44.47
CA HIS A 386 -15.79 30.80 -45.21
C HIS A 386 -15.70 29.56 -44.30
N GLU A 387 -14.72 29.51 -43.39
CA GLU A 387 -14.59 28.41 -42.43
C GLU A 387 -15.75 28.38 -41.42
N VAL A 388 -16.23 29.54 -40.99
CA VAL A 388 -17.42 29.64 -40.12
C VAL A 388 -18.66 29.09 -40.84
N MET A 389 -18.86 29.45 -42.12
CA MET A 389 -19.98 28.92 -42.90
C MET A 389 -19.86 27.41 -43.12
N ASN A 390 -18.66 26.89 -43.36
CA ASN A 390 -18.42 25.45 -43.44
C ASN A 390 -18.79 24.74 -42.12
N LEU A 391 -18.43 25.33 -40.99
CA LEU A 391 -18.72 24.78 -39.66
C LEU A 391 -20.23 24.79 -39.37
N VAL A 392 -20.93 25.87 -39.71
CA VAL A 392 -22.40 25.96 -39.62
C VAL A 392 -23.07 24.91 -40.50
N ASN A 393 -22.58 24.70 -41.72
CA ASN A 393 -23.09 23.68 -42.63
C ASN A 393 -22.89 22.27 -42.06
N LEU A 394 -21.71 21.97 -41.50
CA LEU A 394 -21.42 20.69 -40.84
C LEU A 394 -22.33 20.46 -39.62
N VAL A 395 -22.53 21.47 -38.77
CA VAL A 395 -23.45 21.38 -37.62
C VAL A 395 -24.88 21.16 -38.08
N SER A 396 -25.32 21.85 -39.14
CA SER A 396 -26.64 21.67 -39.73
C SER A 396 -26.82 20.26 -40.28
N GLN A 397 -25.84 19.72 -41.01
CA GLN A 397 -25.86 18.34 -41.49
C GLN A 397 -25.95 17.32 -40.35
N LEU A 398 -25.24 17.54 -39.24
CA LEU A 398 -25.30 16.67 -38.06
C LEU A 398 -26.66 16.75 -37.36
N ALA A 399 -27.29 17.92 -37.34
CA ALA A 399 -28.63 18.14 -36.80
C ALA A 399 -29.71 17.51 -37.68
N ASP A 400 -29.63 17.67 -39.00
CA ASP A 400 -30.53 17.08 -39.98
C ASP A 400 -30.48 15.54 -39.93
N ASN A 401 -29.27 14.99 -39.76
CA ASN A 401 -29.05 13.55 -39.57
C ASN A 401 -29.43 13.05 -38.17
N LYS A 402 -29.93 13.92 -37.28
CA LYS A 402 -30.31 13.62 -35.88
C LYS A 402 -29.19 13.01 -35.04
N ILE A 403 -27.94 13.25 -35.41
CA ILE A 403 -26.78 12.80 -34.63
C ILE A 403 -26.59 13.72 -33.41
N ILE A 404 -26.87 15.01 -33.58
CA ILE A 404 -26.82 16.02 -32.52
C ILE A 404 -28.16 16.74 -32.50
N GLN A 405 -28.73 16.96 -31.32
CA GLN A 405 -29.95 17.75 -31.15
C GLN A 405 -29.64 18.96 -30.26
N PRO A 406 -29.41 20.15 -30.84
CA PRO A 406 -29.17 21.35 -30.07
C PRO A 406 -30.40 21.71 -29.25
N CYS A 407 -30.21 22.06 -27.98
CA CYS A 407 -31.28 22.45 -27.07
C CYS A 407 -31.03 23.84 -26.49
N THR A 408 -32.08 24.65 -26.34
CA THR A 408 -32.09 25.89 -25.55
C THR A 408 -32.84 25.67 -24.24
N ILE A 409 -32.59 26.49 -23.23
CA ILE A 409 -33.35 26.46 -21.98
C ILE A 409 -34.65 27.24 -22.21
N GLY A 410 -35.80 26.59 -22.05
CA GLY A 410 -37.11 27.24 -22.12
C GLY A 410 -37.38 28.12 -20.90
N GLU A 411 -38.44 28.93 -20.96
CA GLU A 411 -38.88 29.79 -19.85
C GLU A 411 -39.27 28.97 -18.59
N ASP A 412 -39.54 27.68 -18.77
CA ASP A 412 -39.83 26.68 -17.73
C ASP A 412 -38.57 26.05 -17.10
N GLY A 413 -37.38 26.47 -17.52
CA GLY A 413 -36.10 25.95 -17.05
C GLY A 413 -35.73 24.57 -17.60
N LYS A 414 -36.49 24.03 -18.58
CA LYS A 414 -36.22 22.72 -19.19
C LYS A 414 -35.56 22.86 -20.57
N PRO A 415 -34.76 21.88 -20.99
CA PRO A 415 -34.16 21.90 -22.32
C PRO A 415 -35.23 21.65 -23.39
N ARG A 416 -35.42 22.60 -24.31
CA ARG A 416 -36.25 22.50 -25.51
C ARG A 416 -35.37 22.39 -26.77
N PRO A 417 -35.76 21.58 -27.77
CA PRO A 417 -34.99 21.47 -29.01
C PRO A 417 -35.06 22.78 -29.81
N VAL A 418 -33.94 23.15 -30.39
CA VAL A 418 -33.81 24.34 -31.24
C VAL A 418 -34.26 24.02 -32.66
N GLN A 419 -35.03 24.92 -33.29
CA GLN A 419 -35.51 24.71 -34.67
C GLN A 419 -34.48 25.21 -35.70
N HIS A 420 -33.77 26.29 -35.40
CA HIS A 420 -32.73 26.84 -36.27
C HIS A 420 -31.44 27.16 -35.51
N VAL A 421 -30.28 26.77 -36.05
CA VAL A 421 -28.95 26.91 -35.39
C VAL A 421 -28.65 28.35 -34.92
N LEU A 422 -29.24 29.36 -35.58
CA LEU A 422 -29.11 30.78 -35.21
C LEU A 422 -29.76 31.13 -33.86
N GLU A 423 -30.77 30.40 -33.39
CA GLU A 423 -31.39 30.62 -32.07
C GLU A 423 -30.39 30.37 -30.93
N LEU A 424 -29.32 29.60 -31.18
CA LEU A 424 -28.24 29.39 -30.21
C LEU A 424 -27.44 30.67 -29.93
N GLN A 425 -27.46 31.66 -30.85
CA GLN A 425 -26.78 32.94 -30.66
C GLN A 425 -27.53 33.87 -29.70
N GLU A 426 -28.85 33.72 -29.57
CA GLU A 426 -29.68 34.60 -28.74
C GLU A 426 -29.51 34.34 -27.24
N GLY A 427 -29.13 33.12 -26.85
CA GLY A 427 -28.90 32.71 -25.47
C GLY A 427 -27.50 32.98 -24.91
N LEU A 428 -26.58 33.53 -25.70
CA LEU A 428 -25.20 33.80 -25.26
C LEU A 428 -25.18 34.96 -24.24
N PRO A 429 -24.53 34.81 -23.08
CA PRO A 429 -24.35 35.91 -22.13
C PRO A 429 -23.66 37.10 -22.82
N ARG A 430 -24.18 38.31 -22.61
CA ARG A 430 -23.65 39.56 -23.18
C ARG A 430 -22.15 39.82 -22.91
N ASN A 431 -21.54 39.08 -21.99
CA ASN A 431 -20.11 39.19 -21.63
C ASN A 431 -19.12 38.73 -22.72
N GLN A 432 -19.56 38.07 -23.79
CA GLN A 432 -18.69 37.80 -24.95
C GLN A 432 -18.79 38.84 -26.07
N LYS A 433 -19.80 39.73 -26.06
CA LYS A 433 -19.91 40.82 -27.04
C LYS A 433 -19.01 42.03 -26.71
N SER A 434 -18.56 42.17 -25.47
CA SER A 434 -17.68 43.28 -25.06
C SER A 434 -16.24 43.15 -25.56
N LEU A 435 -15.77 41.96 -25.93
CA LEU A 435 -14.41 41.77 -26.47
C LEU A 435 -14.25 42.21 -27.94
N LYS A 436 -15.33 42.57 -28.64
CA LYS A 436 -15.30 43.05 -30.02
C LYS A 436 -15.39 44.57 -30.16
N ASN A 437 -15.69 45.30 -29.08
CA ASN A 437 -15.92 46.75 -29.15
C ASN A 437 -14.80 47.61 -28.55
N ASP A 438 -13.75 47.02 -27.96
CA ASP A 438 -12.62 47.77 -27.39
C ASP A 438 -11.43 47.91 -28.36
N SER A 439 -11.59 47.60 -29.64
CA SER A 439 -10.54 47.76 -30.67
C SER A 439 -10.81 48.87 -31.70
N ASP A 440 -11.87 49.67 -31.53
CA ASP A 440 -12.12 50.87 -32.34
C ASP A 440 -12.42 52.06 -31.41
N SER A 441 -11.40 52.60 -30.73
CA SER A 441 -11.35 53.97 -30.20
C SER A 441 -9.93 54.30 -29.73
N ASP A 442 -9.27 55.19 -30.48
CA ASP A 442 -7.96 55.87 -30.31
C ASP A 442 -6.65 55.08 -30.53
#